data_AF-A0A3G1G551-F1
#
_entry.id   AF-A0A3G1G551-F1
#
_cell.length_a   1.000
_cell.length_b   1.000
_cell.length_c   1.000
_cell.angle_alpha   90.00
_cell.angle_beta   90.00
_cell.angle_gamma   90.00
#
_symmetry.space_group_name_H-M   'P 1'
#
loop_
_entity.id
_entity.type
_entity.pdbx_description
1 polymer ?
#
loop_
_entity_poly.entity_id
_entity_poly.type
_entity_poly.pdbx_seq_one_letter_code
_entity_poly.pdbx_strand_id
1 'polypeptide(L)'
;PKDLIGKSDAKEFPILIKFLDANVPLSIQVHPNEELAQKMENSHGKTEMWYIVEATDKAEIYLGWKEEYSKEELIKAYKTGNIKDYLKVYKPKKGEFYFVPAGSIHALGGGLIVAEIQQTSDVTYRIYDWGRTDRELHIPQAIEVTNYAFKDDFKLDYKQNKN
;
A
#
# COMPACT_ATOMS: atom_id res chain seq x y z
N PRO A 1 5.84 26.27 -13.36
CA PRO A 1 5.03 25.02 -13.47
C PRO A 1 5.23 24.28 -14.80
N LYS A 2 4.97 24.92 -15.96
CA LYS A 2 5.10 24.28 -17.29
C LYS A 2 6.46 23.66 -17.57
N ASP A 3 7.54 24.26 -17.09
CA ASP A 3 8.90 23.70 -17.27
C ASP A 3 9.15 22.40 -16.48
N LEU A 4 8.36 22.15 -15.42
CA LEU A 4 8.47 20.96 -14.57
C LEU A 4 7.50 19.85 -14.97
N ILE A 5 6.28 20.19 -15.41
CA ILE A 5 5.21 19.23 -15.71
C ILE A 5 4.84 19.18 -17.21
N GLY A 6 5.54 19.94 -18.05
CA GLY A 6 5.34 19.96 -19.50
C GLY A 6 3.94 20.42 -19.90
N LYS A 7 3.26 19.59 -20.70
CA LYS A 7 1.90 19.83 -21.21
C LYS A 7 0.79 19.38 -20.24
N SER A 8 1.14 18.97 -19.03
CA SER A 8 0.16 18.53 -18.05
C SER A 8 -0.69 19.69 -17.54
N ASP A 9 -2.00 19.47 -17.41
CA ASP A 9 -2.95 20.40 -16.80
C ASP A 9 -3.10 20.18 -15.28
N ALA A 10 -2.22 19.37 -14.67
CA ALA A 10 -2.24 19.10 -13.25
C ALA A 10 -2.04 20.38 -12.43
N LYS A 11 -2.90 20.57 -11.41
CA LYS A 11 -2.86 21.74 -10.52
C LYS A 11 -1.73 21.65 -9.49
N GLU A 12 -1.25 20.44 -9.25
CA GLU A 12 -0.12 20.11 -8.38
C GLU A 12 0.80 19.09 -9.05
N PHE A 13 1.98 18.88 -8.47
CA PHE A 13 2.92 17.90 -9.01
C PHE A 13 2.34 16.49 -8.82
N PRO A 14 2.31 15.63 -9.85
CA PRO A 14 1.42 14.46 -9.87
C PRO A 14 1.90 13.24 -9.07
N ILE A 15 3.17 13.23 -8.66
CA ILE A 15 3.77 12.11 -7.94
C ILE A 15 4.50 12.59 -6.69
N LEU A 16 4.47 11.75 -5.66
CA LEU A 16 5.27 11.89 -4.45
C LEU A 16 6.22 10.69 -4.36
N ILE A 17 7.50 10.97 -4.14
CA ILE A 17 8.54 9.95 -3.98
C ILE A 17 9.06 10.01 -2.55
N LYS A 18 9.06 8.88 -1.85
CA LYS A 18 9.56 8.74 -0.48
C LYS A 18 10.61 7.63 -0.41
N PHE A 19 11.61 7.81 0.43
CA PHE A 19 12.42 6.70 0.93
C PHE A 19 11.90 6.33 2.31
N LEU A 20 11.44 5.10 2.47
CA LEU A 20 10.92 4.61 3.74
C LEU A 20 11.90 3.59 4.31
N ASP A 21 12.34 3.83 5.54
CA ASP A 21 13.08 2.87 6.35
C ASP A 21 12.12 2.22 7.36
N ALA A 22 11.55 1.08 6.96
CA ALA A 22 10.65 0.28 7.78
C ALA A 22 11.44 -0.66 8.69
N ASN A 23 12.13 -0.12 9.70
CA ASN A 23 12.82 -0.92 10.71
C ASN A 23 11.86 -1.83 11.50
N VAL A 24 10.66 -1.31 11.78
CA VAL A 24 9.53 -2.03 12.39
C VAL A 24 8.36 -2.03 11.40
N PRO A 25 7.43 -3.00 11.46
CA PRO A 25 6.36 -3.07 10.50
C PRO A 25 5.49 -1.80 10.53
N LEU A 26 5.12 -1.32 9.34
CA LEU A 26 4.11 -0.28 9.18
C LEU A 26 2.72 -0.87 9.41
N SER A 27 1.74 -0.02 9.68
CA SER A 27 0.34 -0.46 9.85
C SER A 27 -0.16 -1.22 8.62
N ILE A 28 -1.02 -2.22 8.85
CA ILE A 28 -1.87 -2.77 7.80
C ILE A 28 -2.89 -1.73 7.44
N GLN A 29 -2.92 -1.34 6.17
CA GLN A 29 -3.65 -0.17 5.69
C GLN A 29 -4.16 -0.38 4.27
N VAL A 30 -5.04 0.52 3.84
CA VAL A 30 -5.58 0.57 2.48
C VAL A 30 -5.77 2.03 2.07
N HIS A 31 -5.69 2.27 0.76
CA HIS A 31 -5.79 3.59 0.17
C HIS A 31 -7.00 3.69 -0.77
N PRO A 32 -7.68 4.84 -0.82
CA PRO A 32 -8.77 5.05 -1.76
C PRO A 32 -8.28 5.22 -3.20
N ASN A 33 -9.13 4.84 -4.15
CA ASN A 33 -8.97 5.23 -5.56
C ASN A 33 -9.36 6.72 -5.75
N GLU A 34 -9.19 7.24 -6.96
CA GLU A 34 -9.47 8.66 -7.25
C GLU A 34 -10.91 9.07 -6.89
N GLU A 35 -11.90 8.27 -7.27
CA GLU A 35 -13.32 8.58 -7.02
C GLU A 35 -13.63 8.65 -5.53
N LEU A 36 -13.20 7.65 -4.76
CA LEU A 36 -13.45 7.58 -3.33
C LEU A 36 -12.65 8.62 -2.55
N ALA A 37 -11.41 8.91 -2.97
CA ALA A 37 -10.59 9.93 -2.34
C ALA A 37 -11.20 11.33 -2.53
N GLN A 38 -11.71 11.62 -3.74
CA GLN A 38 -12.38 12.88 -4.04
C GLN A 38 -13.69 13.02 -3.25
N LYS A 39 -14.44 11.93 -3.11
CA LYS A 39 -15.72 11.89 -2.37
C LYS A 39 -15.54 12.02 -0.86
N MET A 40 -14.54 11.36 -0.29
CA MET A 40 -14.37 11.21 1.16
C MET A 40 -13.45 12.26 1.77
N GLU A 41 -12.41 12.66 1.04
CA GLU A 41 -11.31 13.49 1.57
C GLU A 41 -11.02 14.74 0.72
N ASN A 42 -11.73 14.92 -0.41
CA ASN A 42 -11.44 15.95 -1.41
C ASN A 42 -9.96 15.95 -1.83
N SER A 43 -9.40 14.75 -2.03
CA SER A 43 -7.99 14.48 -2.33
C SER A 43 -7.85 13.53 -3.52
N HIS A 44 -6.64 13.41 -4.03
CA HIS A 44 -6.29 12.37 -5.02
C HIS A 44 -6.31 10.97 -4.40
N GLY A 45 -6.59 9.98 -5.26
CA GLY A 45 -6.38 8.58 -4.94
C GLY A 45 -4.90 8.29 -4.66
N LYS A 46 -4.62 7.12 -4.09
CA LYS A 46 -3.25 6.75 -3.72
C LYS A 46 -2.93 5.33 -4.17
N THR A 47 -2.59 5.22 -5.46
CA THR A 47 -1.85 4.09 -6.02
C THR A 47 -0.35 4.29 -5.83
N GLU A 48 0.36 3.22 -5.52
CA GLU A 48 1.78 3.24 -5.17
C GLU A 48 2.56 2.17 -5.94
N MET A 49 3.88 2.33 -5.94
CA MET A 49 4.85 1.33 -6.37
C MET A 49 6.03 1.38 -5.42
N TRP A 50 6.51 0.21 -5.00
CA TRP A 50 7.71 0.07 -4.18
C TRP A 50 8.83 -0.56 -4.98
N TYR A 51 9.99 0.08 -4.94
CA TYR A 51 11.26 -0.52 -5.30
C TYR A 51 12.01 -0.90 -4.02
N ILE A 52 12.44 -2.16 -3.93
CA ILE A 52 13.15 -2.66 -2.75
C ILE A 52 14.61 -2.25 -2.83
N VAL A 53 14.97 -1.22 -2.06
CA VAL A 53 16.34 -0.71 -1.97
C VAL A 53 17.20 -1.67 -1.15
N GLU A 54 16.65 -2.19 -0.05
CA GLU A 54 17.31 -3.17 0.82
C GLU A 54 16.26 -4.03 1.54
N ALA A 55 16.59 -5.31 1.78
CA ALA A 55 15.72 -6.24 2.50
C ALA A 55 16.55 -7.20 3.35
N THR A 56 16.22 -7.32 4.63
CA THR A 56 16.81 -8.35 5.50
C THR A 56 16.22 -9.73 5.22
N ASP A 57 16.88 -10.80 5.68
CA ASP A 57 16.39 -12.19 5.52
C ASP A 57 15.01 -12.43 6.17
N LYS A 58 14.62 -11.58 7.14
CA LYS A 58 13.34 -11.66 7.84
C LYS A 58 12.29 -10.72 7.26
N ALA A 59 12.64 -9.91 6.26
CA ALA A 59 11.74 -8.94 5.67
C ALA A 59 10.51 -9.61 5.05
N GLU A 60 9.37 -8.95 5.21
CA GLU A 60 8.09 -9.40 4.68
C GLU A 60 7.33 -8.21 4.09
N ILE A 61 6.62 -8.45 3.01
CA ILE A 61 5.59 -7.53 2.51
C ILE A 61 4.25 -8.27 2.61
N TYR A 62 3.28 -7.62 3.25
CA TYR A 62 1.90 -8.07 3.26
C TYR A 62 1.19 -7.29 2.17
N LEU A 63 0.70 -7.94 1.13
CA LEU A 63 0.12 -7.23 -0.02
C LEU A 63 -0.95 -8.06 -0.71
N GLY A 64 -2.18 -7.55 -0.68
CA GLY A 64 -3.35 -8.20 -1.21
C GLY A 64 -3.82 -9.36 -0.35
N TRP A 65 -5.00 -9.88 -0.70
CA TRP A 65 -5.59 -11.04 -0.05
C TRP A 65 -4.87 -12.33 -0.44
N LYS A 66 -4.74 -13.28 0.49
CA LYS A 66 -4.15 -14.60 0.17
C LYS A 66 -5.09 -15.52 -0.61
N GLU A 67 -6.39 -15.25 -0.56
CA GLU A 67 -7.47 -15.93 -1.29
C GLU A 67 -8.66 -14.95 -1.42
N GLU A 68 -9.79 -15.40 -1.95
CA GLU A 68 -10.99 -14.58 -2.05
C GLU A 68 -11.63 -14.36 -0.67
N TYR A 69 -11.91 -13.11 -0.33
CA TYR A 69 -12.54 -12.74 0.95
C TYR A 69 -13.64 -11.72 0.77
N SER A 70 -14.60 -11.77 1.67
CA SER A 70 -15.72 -10.84 1.79
C SER A 70 -15.43 -9.69 2.76
N LYS A 71 -16.30 -8.68 2.69
CA LYS A 71 -16.36 -7.58 3.66
C LYS A 71 -16.59 -8.10 5.09
N GLU A 72 -17.44 -9.10 5.25
CA GLU A 72 -17.74 -9.72 6.54
C GLU A 72 -16.49 -10.37 7.15
N GLU A 73 -15.63 -10.96 6.30
CA GLU A 73 -14.37 -11.55 6.72
C GLU A 73 -13.34 -10.49 7.13
N LEU A 74 -13.26 -9.34 6.44
CA LEU A 74 -12.46 -8.21 6.90
C LEU A 74 -12.90 -7.71 8.28
N ILE A 75 -14.22 -7.55 8.49
CA ILE A 75 -14.78 -7.12 9.78
C ILE A 75 -14.45 -8.15 10.87
N LYS A 76 -14.58 -9.44 10.56
CA LYS A 76 -14.22 -10.53 11.48
C LYS A 76 -12.74 -10.48 11.83
N ALA A 77 -11.87 -10.36 10.84
CA ALA A 77 -10.42 -10.31 11.00
C ALA A 77 -9.96 -9.11 11.83
N TYR A 78 -10.60 -7.95 11.66
CA TYR A 78 -10.39 -6.79 12.51
C TYR A 78 -10.77 -7.09 13.97
N LYS A 79 -11.98 -7.61 14.21
CA LYS A 79 -12.48 -7.91 15.56
C LYS A 79 -11.63 -8.94 16.30
N THR A 80 -11.01 -9.88 15.58
CA THR A 80 -10.13 -10.90 16.16
C THR A 80 -8.66 -10.51 16.20
N GLY A 81 -8.27 -9.36 15.61
CA GLY A 81 -6.89 -8.90 15.57
C GLY A 81 -5.97 -9.70 14.64
N ASN A 82 -6.52 -10.53 13.75
CA ASN A 82 -5.76 -11.49 12.94
C ASN A 82 -5.73 -11.14 11.44
N ILE A 83 -5.97 -9.88 11.06
CA ILE A 83 -6.00 -9.45 9.65
C ILE A 83 -4.74 -9.82 8.86
N LYS A 84 -3.56 -9.85 9.50
CA LYS A 84 -2.31 -10.27 8.84
C LYS A 84 -2.41 -11.67 8.23
N ASP A 85 -3.20 -12.56 8.84
CA ASP A 85 -3.33 -13.95 8.41
C ASP A 85 -4.20 -14.09 7.16
N TYR A 86 -4.89 -13.02 6.74
CA TYR A 86 -5.70 -12.95 5.53
C TYR A 86 -4.91 -12.39 4.34
N LEU A 87 -3.69 -11.88 4.57
CA LEU A 87 -2.90 -11.23 3.54
C LEU A 87 -1.89 -12.18 2.92
N LYS A 88 -1.61 -11.98 1.63
CA LYS A 88 -0.50 -12.66 0.98
C LYS A 88 0.81 -12.06 1.48
N VAL A 89 1.74 -12.95 1.85
CA VAL A 89 3.07 -12.59 2.35
C VAL A 89 4.10 -12.85 1.27
N TYR A 90 4.89 -11.82 0.95
CA TYR A 90 6.03 -11.90 0.07
C TYR A 90 7.33 -11.84 0.87
N LYS A 91 8.35 -12.54 0.39
CA LYS A 91 9.74 -12.45 0.85
C LYS A 91 10.53 -11.60 -0.16
N PRO A 92 10.51 -10.26 -0.02
CA PRO A 92 11.12 -9.38 -1.00
C PRO A 92 12.64 -9.53 -1.02
N LYS A 93 13.22 -9.25 -2.17
CA LYS A 93 14.67 -9.13 -2.36
C LYS A 93 15.00 -7.75 -2.89
N LYS A 94 16.22 -7.31 -2.60
CA LYS A 94 16.81 -6.11 -3.20
C LYS A 94 16.66 -6.12 -4.72
N GLY A 95 16.23 -4.99 -5.27
CA GLY A 95 16.03 -4.82 -6.71
C GLY A 95 14.65 -5.22 -7.22
N GLU A 96 13.79 -5.82 -6.40
CA GLU A 96 12.43 -6.19 -6.79
C GLU A 96 11.48 -5.00 -6.76
N PHE A 97 10.38 -5.13 -7.51
CA PHE A 97 9.35 -4.10 -7.64
C PHE A 97 7.98 -4.68 -7.27
N TYR A 98 7.18 -3.89 -6.57
CA TYR A 98 5.82 -4.21 -6.19
C TYR A 98 4.90 -3.07 -6.57
N PHE A 99 3.85 -3.35 -7.34
CA PHE A 99 2.79 -2.40 -7.64
C PHE A 99 1.67 -2.55 -6.62
N VAL A 100 1.18 -1.45 -6.07
CA VAL A 100 0.14 -1.41 -5.04
C VAL A 100 -1.02 -0.54 -5.56
N PRO A 101 -1.95 -1.12 -6.32
CA PRO A 101 -3.16 -0.42 -6.75
C PRO A 101 -3.94 0.09 -5.54
N ALA A 102 -4.55 1.28 -5.67
CA ALA A 102 -5.54 1.74 -4.70
C ALA A 102 -6.62 0.67 -4.44
N GLY A 103 -7.04 0.55 -3.18
CA GLY A 103 -7.94 -0.48 -2.68
C GLY A 103 -7.26 -1.79 -2.26
N SER A 104 -5.96 -1.96 -2.51
CA SER A 104 -5.22 -3.15 -2.05
C SER A 104 -4.85 -3.00 -0.57
N ILE A 105 -5.25 -3.96 0.27
CA ILE A 105 -4.77 -4.00 1.67
C ILE A 105 -3.29 -4.39 1.66
N HIS A 106 -2.47 -3.65 2.41
CA HIS A 106 -1.04 -3.87 2.42
C HIS A 106 -0.36 -3.38 3.71
N ALA A 107 0.89 -3.83 3.90
CA ALA A 107 1.85 -3.30 4.86
C ALA A 107 3.28 -3.65 4.43
N LEU A 108 4.20 -2.71 4.63
CA LEU A 108 5.62 -3.02 4.69
C LEU A 108 5.91 -3.63 6.07
N GLY A 109 6.44 -4.85 6.09
CA GLY A 109 6.98 -5.46 7.31
C GLY A 109 8.27 -4.78 7.77
N GLY A 110 8.83 -5.28 8.88
CA GLY A 110 10.11 -4.78 9.39
C GLY A 110 11.32 -5.26 8.57
N GLY A 111 12.39 -4.47 8.56
CA GLY A 111 13.65 -4.78 7.90
C GLY A 111 13.67 -4.49 6.40
N LEU A 112 12.94 -3.45 5.97
CA LEU A 112 12.87 -3.00 4.58
C LEU A 112 13.30 -1.54 4.45
N ILE A 113 14.09 -1.25 3.42
CA ILE A 113 14.23 0.10 2.88
C ILE A 113 13.62 0.08 1.49
N VAL A 114 12.63 0.96 1.25
CA VAL A 114 11.96 1.06 -0.05
C VAL A 114 12.00 2.48 -0.59
N ALA A 115 12.09 2.60 -1.91
CA ALA A 115 11.68 3.80 -2.61
C ALA A 115 10.21 3.63 -3.00
N GLU A 116 9.34 4.43 -2.40
CA GLU A 116 7.91 4.48 -2.69
C GLU A 116 7.63 5.60 -3.67
N ILE A 117 7.02 5.26 -4.80
CA ILE A 117 6.54 6.18 -5.82
C ILE A 117 5.02 6.09 -5.78
N GLN A 118 4.35 7.18 -5.44
CA GLN A 118 2.91 7.21 -5.26
C GLN A 118 2.28 8.41 -5.97
N GLN A 119 0.97 8.36 -6.21
CA GLN A 119 0.19 9.56 -6.49
C GLN A 119 0.38 10.57 -5.34
N THR A 120 0.28 11.87 -5.64
CA THR A 120 0.36 12.93 -4.62
C THR A 120 -0.88 12.91 -3.73
N SER A 121 -0.83 12.07 -2.70
CA SER A 121 -1.91 11.86 -1.73
C SER A 121 -1.33 11.35 -0.42
N ASP A 122 -1.89 11.79 0.71
CA ASP A 122 -1.52 11.29 2.03
C ASP A 122 -2.63 10.46 2.68
N VAL A 123 -3.73 10.21 1.95
CA VAL A 123 -4.91 9.53 2.47
C VAL A 123 -4.59 8.06 2.77
N THR A 124 -4.74 7.69 4.04
CA THR A 124 -4.38 6.36 4.55
C THR A 124 -5.41 5.88 5.57
N TYR A 125 -6.07 4.75 5.28
CA TYR A 125 -6.99 4.13 6.21
C TYR A 125 -6.32 2.92 6.88
N ARG A 126 -5.90 3.10 8.14
CA ARG A 126 -5.30 2.01 8.94
C ARG A 126 -6.36 1.02 9.42
N ILE A 127 -6.04 -0.26 9.32
CA ILE A 127 -6.89 -1.37 9.74
C ILE A 127 -6.33 -2.02 11.01
N TYR A 128 -5.02 -2.22 11.07
CA TYR A 128 -4.37 -2.84 12.22
C TYR A 128 -2.95 -2.33 12.38
N ASP A 129 -2.52 -2.17 13.64
CA ASP A 129 -1.25 -1.52 13.94
C ASP A 129 -0.32 -2.28 14.90
N TRP A 130 -0.37 -3.61 14.84
CA TRP A 130 0.52 -4.50 15.61
C TRP A 130 0.43 -4.30 17.13
N GLY A 131 -0.75 -3.91 17.61
CA GLY A 131 -1.01 -3.65 19.03
C GLY A 131 -0.61 -2.25 19.51
N ARG A 132 -0.05 -1.39 18.65
CA ARG A 132 0.15 0.03 18.96
C ARG A 132 -1.19 0.75 19.06
N THR A 133 -1.31 1.67 20.02
CA THR A 133 -2.58 2.34 20.37
C THR A 133 -2.53 3.86 20.22
N ASP A 134 -1.39 4.42 19.83
CA ASP A 134 -1.15 5.86 19.65
C ASP A 134 -1.68 6.39 18.30
N ARG A 135 -2.17 5.51 17.43
CA ARG A 135 -2.63 5.85 16.08
C ARG A 135 -4.05 5.39 15.82
N GLU A 136 -4.81 6.24 15.15
CA GLU A 136 -6.20 5.98 14.81
C GLU A 136 -6.35 4.87 13.74
N LEU A 137 -7.39 4.05 13.92
CA LEU A 137 -7.84 3.05 12.96
C LEU A 137 -9.11 3.55 12.26
N HIS A 138 -9.22 3.29 10.96
CA HIS A 138 -10.21 3.89 10.06
C HIS A 138 -11.07 2.79 9.42
N ILE A 139 -11.63 1.91 10.25
CA ILE A 139 -12.31 0.68 9.79
C ILE A 139 -13.48 0.95 8.85
N PRO A 140 -14.39 1.91 9.11
CA PRO A 140 -15.49 2.20 8.18
C PRO A 140 -15.00 2.61 6.80
N GLN A 141 -13.98 3.48 6.74
CA GLN A 141 -13.38 3.95 5.49
C GLN A 141 -12.62 2.83 4.77
N ALA A 142 -11.85 2.04 5.51
CA ALA A 142 -11.11 0.90 4.97
C ALA A 142 -12.05 -0.11 4.31
N ILE A 143 -13.19 -0.40 4.95
CA ILE A 143 -14.23 -1.30 4.40
C ILE A 143 -14.78 -0.79 3.07
N GLU A 144 -15.01 0.52 2.95
CA GLU A 144 -15.56 1.15 1.76
C GLU A 144 -14.60 1.09 0.57
N VAL A 145 -13.30 1.30 0.82
CA VAL A 145 -12.32 1.46 -0.26
C VAL A 145 -11.59 0.18 -0.65
N THR A 146 -11.70 -0.86 0.19
CA THR A 146 -11.02 -2.13 -0.05
C THR A 146 -11.57 -2.82 -1.29
N ASN A 147 -10.66 -3.26 -2.15
CA ASN A 147 -10.97 -4.20 -3.20
C ASN A 147 -10.88 -5.62 -2.64
N TYR A 148 -11.99 -6.34 -2.68
CA TYR A 148 -12.13 -7.70 -2.15
C TYR A 148 -11.72 -8.80 -3.15
N ALA A 149 -11.51 -8.44 -4.41
CA ALA A 149 -11.09 -9.41 -5.41
C ALA A 149 -9.68 -9.94 -5.11
N PHE A 150 -9.52 -11.26 -5.21
CA PHE A 150 -8.22 -11.89 -5.18
C PHE A 150 -7.38 -11.49 -6.40
N LYS A 151 -6.12 -11.13 -6.16
CA LYS A 151 -5.13 -10.81 -7.19
C LYS A 151 -3.76 -11.35 -6.79
N ASP A 152 -2.96 -11.72 -7.78
CA ASP A 152 -1.60 -12.22 -7.54
C ASP A 152 -0.54 -11.68 -8.52
N ASP A 153 -0.78 -10.48 -9.04
CA ASP A 153 0.05 -9.81 -10.03
C ASP A 153 0.76 -8.57 -9.45
N PHE A 154 0.84 -8.47 -8.13
CA PHE A 154 1.43 -7.32 -7.44
C PHE A 154 2.94 -7.22 -7.60
N LYS A 155 3.64 -8.36 -7.67
CA LYS A 155 5.10 -8.38 -7.91
C LYS A 155 5.35 -8.20 -9.41
N LEU A 156 6.15 -7.20 -9.77
CA LEU A 156 6.49 -6.93 -11.17
C LEU A 156 7.75 -7.69 -11.58
N ASP A 157 7.66 -8.46 -12.66
CA ASP A 157 8.81 -9.13 -13.28
C ASP A 157 9.58 -8.15 -14.18
N TYR A 158 10.49 -7.38 -13.57
CA TYR A 158 11.43 -6.56 -14.33
C TYR A 158 12.72 -7.34 -14.61
N LYS A 159 12.92 -7.75 -15.86
CA LYS A 159 14.19 -8.32 -16.31
C LYS A 159 15.16 -7.19 -16.63
N GLN A 160 16.17 -7.02 -15.79
CA GLN A 160 17.26 -6.10 -16.07
C GLN A 160 18.06 -6.64 -17.26
N ASN A 161 17.82 -6.11 -18.45
CA ASN A 161 18.72 -6.33 -19.57
C ASN A 161 20.03 -5.61 -19.22
N LYS A 162 21.15 -6.34 -19.17
CA LYS A 162 22.46 -5.71 -19.05
C LYS A 162 22.67 -4.85 -20.29
N ASN A 163 22.66 -3.53 -20.09
CA ASN A 163 23.19 -2.58 -21.07
C ASN A 163 24.70 -2.72 -21.15
#